data_AF-A0A3A6MRX0-F1
#
_entry.id   AF-A0A3A6MRX0-F1
#
_cell.length_a   1.000
_cell.length_b   1.000
_cell.length_c   1.000
_cell.angle_alpha   90.00
_cell.angle_beta   90.00
_cell.angle_gamma   90.00
#
_symmetry.space_group_name_H-M   'P 1'
#
loop_
_entity.id
_entity.type
_entity.pdbx_description
1 polymer ?
#
loop_
_entity_poly.entity_id
_entity_poly.type
_entity_poly.pdbx_seq_one_letter_code
_entity_poly.pdbx_strand_id
1 'polypeptide(L)'
;MNTLFVPLKGRAPWLPPDPGGAGRATIEGIDSDGDCVRDDIEYYIASKYPSREQQKLRGHLFRLARYLGLFLRPDLTPEAAAYYSANMFIATECANRELNMVPTATKELDMIFAKFHNTLDRSYRYIENSGRLGGTSSRIPGDVNCDFPSIPIINE
;
A
#
# COMPACT_ATOMS: atom_id res chain seq x y z
N MET A 1 -25.91 8.97 -21.88
CA MET A 1 -26.25 8.61 -20.48
C MET A 1 -25.48 9.54 -19.58
N ASN A 2 -26.18 10.36 -18.80
CA ASN A 2 -25.58 11.41 -17.98
C ASN A 2 -25.40 10.85 -16.56
N THR A 3 -24.22 10.32 -16.24
CA THR A 3 -23.89 9.89 -14.88
C THR A 3 -23.62 11.14 -14.06
N LEU A 4 -24.60 11.56 -13.25
CA LEU A 4 -24.38 12.54 -12.20
C LEU A 4 -23.35 11.96 -11.22
N PHE A 5 -22.12 12.48 -11.27
CA PHE A 5 -21.19 12.38 -10.15
C PHE A 5 -21.71 13.31 -9.06
N VAL A 6 -22.37 12.74 -8.05
CA VAL A 6 -22.59 13.44 -6.78
C VAL A 6 -21.34 13.21 -5.95
N PRO A 7 -20.45 14.20 -5.77
CA PRO A 7 -19.33 14.04 -4.86
C PRO A 7 -19.89 13.87 -3.45
N LEU A 8 -19.73 12.68 -2.89
CA LEU A 8 -19.94 12.47 -1.46
C LEU A 8 -18.96 13.39 -0.73
N LYS A 9 -19.49 14.31 0.08
CA LYS A 9 -18.72 15.28 0.86
C LYS A 9 -17.58 14.57 1.59
N GLY A 10 -16.33 14.87 1.23
CA GLY A 10 -15.12 14.26 1.81
C GLY A 10 -14.48 13.12 1.01
N ARG A 11 -14.99 12.75 -0.17
CA ARG A 11 -14.34 11.77 -1.06
C ARG A 11 -13.47 12.48 -2.09
N ALA A 12 -12.17 12.18 -2.07
CA ALA A 12 -11.28 12.53 -3.17
C ALA A 12 -11.80 11.89 -4.48
N PRO A 13 -12.20 12.65 -5.51
CA PRO A 13 -12.77 12.12 -6.76
C PRO A 13 -11.86 11.15 -7.53
N TRP A 14 -10.59 11.01 -7.15
CA TRP A 14 -9.65 10.04 -7.72
C TRP A 14 -9.50 8.77 -6.89
N LEU A 15 -10.09 8.66 -5.70
CA LEU A 15 -10.06 7.42 -4.94
C LEU A 15 -11.21 6.49 -5.35
N PRO A 16 -10.93 5.21 -5.63
CA PRO A 16 -11.98 4.23 -5.82
C PRO A 16 -12.82 4.07 -4.54
N PRO A 17 -14.07 3.57 -4.67
CA PRO A 17 -14.93 3.38 -3.52
C PRO A 17 -14.42 2.22 -2.67
N ASP A 18 -14.67 2.22 -1.35
CA ASP A 18 -14.41 1.04 -0.53
C ASP A 18 -15.20 -0.16 -1.12
N PRO A 19 -14.51 -1.24 -1.56
CA PRO A 19 -15.15 -2.40 -2.19
C PRO A 19 -15.91 -3.27 -1.17
N GLY A 20 -15.79 -2.99 0.13
CA GLY A 20 -16.45 -3.70 1.21
C GLY A 20 -16.15 -5.20 1.18
N GLY A 21 -17.19 -6.02 1.31
CA GLY A 21 -17.05 -7.49 1.29
C GLY A 21 -16.50 -8.03 -0.03
N ALA A 22 -16.80 -7.38 -1.17
CA ALA A 22 -16.34 -7.82 -2.49
C ALA A 22 -14.81 -7.72 -2.63
N GLY A 23 -14.19 -6.76 -1.94
CA GLY A 23 -12.73 -6.60 -1.90
C GLY A 23 -11.97 -7.77 -1.27
N ARG A 24 -12.66 -8.76 -0.70
CA ARG A 24 -12.08 -9.98 -0.10
C ARG A 24 -12.32 -11.25 -0.91
N ALA A 25 -12.91 -11.15 -2.11
CA ALA A 25 -13.24 -12.31 -2.93
C ALA A 25 -12.01 -13.03 -3.51
N THR A 26 -10.88 -12.34 -3.67
CA THR A 26 -9.64 -12.86 -4.24
C THR A 26 -8.43 -12.43 -3.40
N ILE A 27 -7.27 -13.06 -3.64
CA ILE A 27 -6.01 -12.68 -3.02
C ILE A 27 -5.66 -11.23 -3.39
N GLU A 28 -5.79 -10.90 -4.66
CA GLU A 28 -5.50 -9.59 -5.25
C GLU A 28 -6.47 -8.50 -4.77
N GLY A 29 -7.72 -8.86 -4.44
CA GLY A 29 -8.77 -7.90 -4.11
C GLY A 29 -9.30 -7.15 -5.33
N ILE A 30 -9.82 -5.96 -5.11
CA ILE A 30 -10.31 -5.05 -6.15
C ILE A 30 -9.34 -3.87 -6.23
N ASP A 31 -8.90 -3.58 -7.45
CA ASP A 31 -8.10 -2.42 -7.88
C ASP A 31 -8.83 -1.85 -9.10
N SER A 32 -9.71 -0.88 -8.86
CA SER A 32 -10.67 -0.39 -9.86
C SER A 32 -10.06 0.64 -10.82
N ASP A 33 -8.95 1.27 -10.45
CA ASP A 33 -8.27 2.29 -11.25
C ASP A 33 -6.93 1.82 -11.86
N GLY A 34 -6.50 0.60 -11.50
CA GLY A 34 -5.37 -0.11 -12.11
C GLY A 34 -4.01 0.38 -11.62
N ASP A 35 -3.93 1.03 -10.46
CA ASP A 35 -2.70 1.60 -9.92
C ASP A 35 -1.81 0.59 -9.15
N CYS A 36 -2.28 -0.67 -9.07
CA CYS A 36 -1.73 -1.79 -8.31
C CYS A 36 -1.87 -1.68 -6.79
N VAL A 37 -2.78 -0.83 -6.31
CA VAL A 37 -3.21 -0.75 -4.91
C VAL A 37 -4.66 -1.21 -4.81
N ARG A 38 -4.98 -1.91 -3.73
CA ARG A 38 -6.37 -2.32 -3.48
C ARG A 38 -7.20 -1.14 -3.04
N ASP A 39 -8.41 -1.01 -3.60
CA ASP A 39 -9.36 0.05 -3.27
C ASP A 39 -9.64 0.17 -1.74
N ASP A 40 -9.75 -0.97 -1.04
CA ASP A 40 -10.01 -0.98 0.42
C ASP A 40 -8.83 -0.42 1.24
N ILE A 41 -7.62 -0.55 0.72
CA ILE A 41 -6.40 -0.01 1.33
C ILE A 41 -6.26 1.47 1.02
N GLU A 42 -6.48 1.89 -0.22
CA GLU A 42 -6.44 3.30 -0.60
C GLU A 42 -7.45 4.11 0.21
N TYR A 43 -8.69 3.60 0.31
CA TYR A 43 -9.73 4.18 1.15
C TYR A 43 -9.30 4.28 2.62
N TYR A 44 -8.70 3.22 3.15
CA TYR A 44 -8.18 3.21 4.53
C TYR A 44 -7.08 4.27 4.76
N ILE A 45 -6.08 4.33 3.89
CA ILE A 45 -4.97 5.28 4.03
C ILE A 45 -5.48 6.72 3.92
N ALA A 46 -6.32 7.00 2.92
CA ALA A 46 -6.84 8.35 2.71
C ALA A 46 -7.78 8.82 3.82
N SER A 47 -8.62 7.93 4.38
CA SER A 47 -9.50 8.28 5.50
C SER A 47 -8.74 8.47 6.81
N LYS A 48 -7.63 7.74 7.00
CA LYS A 48 -6.81 7.84 8.21
C LYS A 48 -5.90 9.08 8.22
N TYR A 49 -5.41 9.50 7.05
CA TYR A 49 -4.49 10.63 6.91
C TYR A 49 -5.07 11.70 5.98
N PRO A 50 -6.14 12.41 6.38
CA PRO A 50 -6.86 13.31 5.48
C PRO A 50 -6.13 14.64 5.21
N SER A 51 -5.18 15.04 6.06
CA SER A 51 -4.64 16.40 6.00
C SER A 51 -3.58 16.60 4.91
N ARG A 52 -3.44 17.85 4.45
CA ARG A 52 -2.43 18.25 3.46
C ARG A 52 -1.00 17.98 3.94
N GLU A 53 -0.75 18.20 5.22
CA GLU A 53 0.56 17.95 5.85
C GLU A 53 0.96 16.46 5.77
N GLN A 54 -0.01 15.56 5.66
CA GLN A 54 0.21 14.11 5.58
C GLN A 54 0.32 13.57 4.16
N GLN A 55 0.38 14.43 3.12
CA GLN A 55 0.47 13.97 1.73
C GLN A 55 1.69 13.10 1.45
N LYS A 56 2.86 13.48 1.94
CA LYS A 56 4.09 12.70 1.75
C LYS A 56 3.96 11.32 2.39
N LEU A 57 3.46 11.29 3.63
CA LEU A 57 3.13 10.04 4.32
C LEU A 57 2.19 9.18 3.49
N ARG A 58 1.07 9.71 3.01
CA ARG A 58 0.14 8.97 2.13
C ARG A 58 0.88 8.41 0.92
N GLY A 59 1.67 9.20 0.21
CA GLY A 59 2.45 8.73 -0.95
C GLY A 59 3.34 7.52 -0.60
N HIS A 60 4.02 7.54 0.54
CA HIS A 60 4.84 6.41 0.99
C HIS A 60 4.01 5.19 1.40
N LEU A 61 2.86 5.40 2.04
CA LEU A 61 1.96 4.32 2.44
C LEU A 61 1.28 3.65 1.24
N PHE A 62 0.88 4.41 0.22
CA PHE A 62 0.38 3.85 -1.04
C PHE A 62 1.47 3.08 -1.78
N ARG A 63 2.71 3.60 -1.77
CA ARG A 63 3.86 2.85 -2.32
C ARG A 63 4.06 1.52 -1.57
N LEU A 64 4.05 1.55 -0.24
CA LEU A 64 4.14 0.34 0.58
C LEU A 64 3.00 -0.62 0.23
N ALA A 65 1.78 -0.11 0.14
CA ALA A 65 0.59 -0.87 -0.21
C ALA A 65 0.71 -1.53 -1.59
N ARG A 66 1.18 -0.79 -2.60
CA ARG A 66 1.47 -1.32 -3.93
C ARG A 66 2.42 -2.50 -3.86
N TYR A 67 3.55 -2.37 -3.18
CA TYR A 67 4.53 -3.46 -3.10
C TYR A 67 4.04 -4.64 -2.26
N LEU A 68 3.24 -4.41 -1.22
CA LEU A 68 2.54 -5.49 -0.50
C LEU A 68 1.58 -6.24 -1.43
N GLY A 69 0.77 -5.54 -2.23
CA GLY A 69 -0.12 -6.15 -3.21
C GLY A 69 0.61 -6.95 -4.28
N LEU A 70 1.69 -6.37 -4.85
CA LEU A 70 2.57 -7.06 -5.78
C LEU A 70 3.21 -8.30 -5.15
N PHE A 71 3.61 -8.23 -3.89
CA PHE A 71 4.20 -9.35 -3.16
C PHE A 71 3.19 -10.46 -2.83
N LEU A 72 1.88 -10.23 -3.00
CA LEU A 72 0.85 -11.26 -2.82
C LEU A 72 0.44 -11.93 -4.14
N ARG A 73 1.05 -11.61 -5.29
CA ARG A 73 0.70 -12.28 -6.54
C ARG A 73 1.10 -13.77 -6.52
N PRO A 74 0.33 -14.66 -7.16
CA PRO A 74 0.56 -16.10 -7.11
C PRO A 74 1.78 -16.58 -7.90
N ASP A 75 2.27 -15.78 -8.84
CA ASP A 75 3.25 -16.12 -9.88
C ASP A 75 4.61 -15.42 -9.69
N LEU A 76 4.99 -15.15 -8.44
CA LEU A 76 6.27 -14.51 -8.12
C LEU A 76 7.48 -15.40 -8.40
N THR A 77 8.42 -14.90 -9.19
CA THR A 77 9.79 -15.43 -9.24
C THR A 77 10.58 -15.01 -7.98
N PRO A 78 11.67 -15.71 -7.61
CA PRO A 78 12.55 -15.28 -6.52
C PRO A 78 13.08 -13.85 -6.69
N GLU A 79 13.42 -13.45 -7.92
CA GLU A 79 13.92 -12.11 -8.24
C GLU A 79 12.83 -11.06 -8.03
N ALA A 80 11.61 -11.33 -8.47
CA ALA A 80 10.46 -10.44 -8.25
C ALA A 80 10.15 -10.32 -6.75
N ALA A 81 10.16 -11.43 -6.01
CA ALA A 81 9.98 -11.44 -4.56
C ALA A 81 11.04 -10.57 -3.87
N ALA A 82 12.32 -10.75 -4.21
CA ALA A 82 13.42 -9.95 -3.65
C ALA A 82 13.26 -8.46 -3.98
N TYR A 83 12.93 -8.12 -5.23
CA TYR A 83 12.72 -6.75 -5.67
C TYR A 83 11.54 -6.07 -4.93
N TYR A 84 10.39 -6.74 -4.83
CA TYR A 84 9.24 -6.18 -4.12
C TYR A 84 9.51 -6.08 -2.62
N SER A 85 10.19 -7.06 -2.02
CA SER A 85 10.59 -7.01 -0.60
C SER A 85 11.52 -5.83 -0.29
N ALA A 86 12.54 -5.62 -1.12
CA ALA A 86 13.42 -4.45 -0.98
C ALA A 86 12.66 -3.13 -1.09
N ASN A 87 11.68 -3.05 -1.99
CA ASN A 87 10.87 -1.85 -2.15
C ASN A 87 9.81 -1.66 -1.05
N MET A 88 9.29 -2.73 -0.45
CA MET A 88 8.48 -2.64 0.77
C MET A 88 9.31 -2.04 1.91
N PHE A 89 10.56 -2.48 2.08
CA PHE A 89 11.48 -1.92 3.06
C PHE A 89 11.74 -0.42 2.82
N ILE A 90 12.09 -0.04 1.60
CA ILE A 90 12.31 1.38 1.22
C ILE A 90 11.07 2.24 1.50
N ALA A 91 9.87 1.78 1.12
CA ALA A 91 8.63 2.50 1.35
C ALA A 91 8.33 2.66 2.85
N THR A 92 8.63 1.62 3.64
CA THR A 92 8.51 1.61 5.10
C THR A 92 9.43 2.65 5.74
N GLU A 93 10.71 2.69 5.34
CA GLU A 93 11.66 3.68 5.83
C GLU A 93 11.22 5.11 5.53
N CYS A 94 10.69 5.36 4.32
CA CYS A 94 10.18 6.67 3.96
C CYS A 94 8.93 7.07 4.76
N ALA A 95 7.99 6.15 4.96
CA ALA A 95 6.84 6.39 5.83
C ALA A 95 7.27 6.69 7.28
N ASN A 96 8.26 5.95 7.81
CA ASN A 96 8.81 6.17 9.15
C ASN A 96 9.43 7.56 9.32
N ARG A 97 10.09 8.10 8.29
CA ARG A 97 10.64 9.47 8.31
C ARG A 97 9.54 10.51 8.45
N GLU A 98 8.44 10.38 7.71
CA GLU A 98 7.29 11.30 7.82
C GLU A 98 6.57 11.17 9.17
N LEU A 99 6.61 9.98 9.77
CA LEU A 99 6.08 9.70 11.10
C LEU A 99 7.06 10.06 12.23
N ASN A 100 8.22 10.67 11.95
CA ASN A 100 9.26 11.02 12.93
C ASN A 100 9.73 9.85 13.82
N MET A 101 9.66 8.60 13.34
CA MET A 101 10.12 7.39 14.05
C MET A 101 9.60 7.25 15.50
N VAL A 102 8.43 7.83 15.84
CA VAL A 102 7.81 7.63 17.15
C VAL A 102 7.28 6.19 17.29
N PRO A 103 7.11 5.65 18.50
CA PRO A 103 6.55 4.30 18.71
C PRO A 103 5.19 4.07 18.01
N THR A 104 4.44 5.15 17.74
CA THR A 104 3.23 5.12 16.93
C THR A 104 3.49 4.71 15.49
N ALA A 105 4.65 5.02 14.90
CA ALA A 105 5.00 4.69 13.52
C ALA A 105 4.97 3.17 13.25
N THR A 106 5.52 2.38 14.17
CA THR A 106 5.44 0.91 14.11
C THR A 106 3.99 0.43 14.09
N LYS A 107 3.14 0.98 14.97
CA LYS A 107 1.71 0.63 15.01
C LYS A 107 0.97 1.01 13.73
N GLU A 108 1.30 2.14 13.11
CA GLU A 108 0.67 2.58 11.87
C GLU A 108 0.98 1.63 10.69
N LEU A 109 2.23 1.21 10.58
CA LEU A 109 2.68 0.26 9.56
C LEU A 109 2.15 -1.15 9.80
N ASP A 110 2.13 -1.61 11.06
CA ASP A 110 1.53 -2.89 11.45
C ASP A 110 0.05 -2.97 11.08
N MET A 111 -0.67 -1.85 11.20
CA MET A 111 -2.08 -1.78 10.82
C MET A 111 -2.29 -1.91 9.31
N ILE A 112 -1.41 -1.31 8.49
CA ILE A 112 -1.46 -1.50 7.03
C ILE A 112 -1.14 -2.95 6.69
N PHE A 113 -0.10 -3.51 7.31
CA PHE A 113 0.25 -4.92 7.15
C PHE A 113 -0.94 -5.83 7.51
N ALA A 114 -1.59 -5.61 8.65
CA ALA A 114 -2.77 -6.38 9.07
C ALA A 114 -3.95 -6.23 8.10
N LYS A 115 -4.17 -5.04 7.51
CA LYS A 115 -5.20 -4.80 6.49
C LYS A 115 -4.91 -5.54 5.18
N PHE A 116 -3.64 -5.69 4.81
CA PHE A 116 -3.24 -6.51 3.66
C PHE A 116 -3.49 -7.99 3.90
N HIS A 117 -3.20 -8.49 5.10
CA HIS A 117 -3.33 -9.91 5.47
C HIS A 117 -4.67 -10.25 6.15
N ASN A 118 -5.73 -9.50 5.82
CA ASN A 118 -7.06 -9.62 6.43
C ASN A 118 -7.87 -10.86 6.00
N THR A 119 -7.25 -11.77 5.24
CA THR A 119 -7.78 -13.11 4.94
C THR A 119 -6.68 -14.15 5.14
N LEU A 120 -7.12 -15.40 5.33
CA LEU A 120 -6.22 -16.53 5.50
C LEU A 120 -5.37 -16.77 4.24
N ASP A 121 -5.98 -16.72 3.06
CA ASP A 121 -5.29 -16.92 1.78
C ASP A 121 -4.18 -15.89 1.55
N ARG A 122 -4.42 -14.62 1.90
CA ARG A 122 -3.41 -13.56 1.79
C ARG A 122 -2.25 -13.78 2.76
N SER A 123 -2.53 -14.25 3.97
CA SER A 123 -1.51 -14.60 4.96
C SER A 123 -0.65 -15.78 4.48
N TYR A 124 -1.27 -16.85 3.97
CA TYR A 124 -0.52 -17.98 3.42
C TYR A 124 0.31 -17.59 2.20
N ARG A 125 -0.24 -16.78 1.31
CA ARG A 125 0.47 -16.28 0.15
C ARG A 125 1.70 -15.45 0.53
N TYR A 126 1.58 -14.60 1.55
CA TYR A 126 2.72 -13.85 2.06
C TYR A 126 3.83 -14.77 2.58
N ILE A 127 3.48 -15.80 3.35
CA ILE A 127 4.44 -16.77 3.89
C ILE A 127 5.13 -17.52 2.75
N GLU A 128 4.35 -17.96 1.75
CA GLU A 128 4.86 -18.67 0.58
C GLU A 128 5.83 -17.79 -0.24
N ASN A 129 5.46 -16.53 -0.49
CA ASN A 129 6.31 -15.58 -1.23
C ASN A 129 7.53 -15.16 -0.41
N SER A 130 7.42 -15.10 0.91
CA SER A 130 8.56 -14.89 1.82
C SER A 130 9.56 -16.06 1.76
N GLY A 131 9.08 -17.30 1.62
CA GLY A 131 9.94 -18.47 1.42
C GLY A 131 10.84 -18.38 0.18
N ARG A 132 10.42 -17.63 -0.85
CA ARG A 132 11.21 -17.39 -2.08
C ARG A 132 12.41 -16.47 -1.86
N LEU A 133 12.47 -15.77 -0.73
CA LEU A 133 13.59 -14.88 -0.38
C LEU A 133 14.80 -15.66 0.14
N GLY A 134 14.65 -16.95 0.49
CA GLY A 134 15.74 -17.79 0.97
C GLY A 134 16.90 -17.83 -0.02
N GLY A 135 18.12 -17.54 0.45
CA GLY A 135 19.33 -17.52 -0.38
C GLY A 135 19.47 -16.27 -1.27
N THR A 136 18.51 -15.34 -1.23
CA THR A 136 18.63 -14.05 -1.93
C THR A 136 19.28 -13.00 -1.03
N SER A 137 20.03 -12.07 -1.63
CA SER A 137 20.47 -10.85 -0.96
C SER A 137 19.91 -9.65 -1.71
N SER A 138 19.24 -8.76 -0.99
CA SER A 138 18.76 -7.50 -1.55
C SER A 138 19.70 -6.38 -1.12
N ARG A 139 20.26 -5.65 -2.09
CA ARG A 139 21.06 -4.46 -1.78
C ARG A 139 20.11 -3.30 -1.49
N ILE A 140 19.93 -2.98 -0.22
CA ILE A 140 19.29 -1.72 0.17
C ILE A 140 20.36 -0.62 0.10
N PRO A 141 20.13 0.49 -0.65
CA PRO A 141 21.02 1.64 -0.62
C PRO A 141 21.20 2.18 0.80
N GLY A 142 22.41 2.61 1.16
CA GLY A 142 22.67 3.21 2.47
C GLY A 142 21.92 4.54 2.67
N ASP A 143 21.62 5.23 1.57
CA ASP A 143 20.77 6.41 1.48
C ASP A 143 19.42 6.04 0.83
N VAL A 144 18.42 5.72 1.66
CA VAL A 144 17.06 5.55 1.13
C VAL A 144 16.58 6.90 0.59
N ASN A 145 16.46 6.99 -0.74
CA ASN A 145 15.84 8.12 -1.42
C ASN A 145 14.32 8.05 -1.18
N CYS A 146 13.74 9.11 -0.61
CA CYS A 146 12.30 9.23 -0.38
C CYS A 146 11.64 10.29 -1.28
N ASP A 147 12.40 10.92 -2.18
CA ASP A 147 11.88 11.88 -3.16
C ASP A 147 11.26 11.14 -4.34
N PHE A 148 10.13 10.49 -4.07
CA PHE A 148 9.27 9.88 -5.08
C PHE A 148 8.09 10.80 -5.40
N PRO A 149 7.54 10.76 -6.63
CA PRO A 149 6.39 11.57 -6.98
C PRO A 149 5.26 11.31 -5.98
N SER A 150 4.80 12.37 -5.32
CA SER A 150 3.67 12.31 -4.42
C SER A 150 2.40 11.98 -5.21
N ILE A 151 1.51 11.20 -4.62
CA ILE A 151 0.15 11.05 -5.15
C ILE A 151 -0.49 12.45 -5.13
N PRO A 152 -1.14 12.89 -6.22
CA PRO A 152 -1.77 14.21 -6.26
C PRO A 152 -2.72 14.40 -5.07
N ILE A 153 -2.55 15.49 -4.30
CA ILE A 153 -3.66 16.06 -3.52
C ILE A 153 -4.50 16.85 -4.52
N ILE A 154 -5.83 16.72 -4.47
CA ILE A 154 -6.66 17.87 -4.83
C ILE A 154 -7.06 18.62 -3.56
N ASN A 155 -6.96 19.93 -3.67
CA ASN A 155 -7.29 20.90 -2.63
C ASN A 155 -8.71 20.66 -2.10
N GLU A 156 -8.87 20.86 -0.79
CA GLU A 156 -10.15 20.89 -0.08
C GLU A 156 -11.20 21.78 -0.77
#